data_AF-A0A0M0LQB3-F1
#
_entry.id   AF-A0A0M0LQB3-F1
#
_cell.length_a   1.000
_cell.length_b   1.000
_cell.length_c   1.000
_cell.angle_alpha   90.00
_cell.angle_beta   90.00
_cell.angle_gamma   90.00
#
_symmetry.space_group_name_H-M   'P 1'
#
loop_
_entity.id
_entity.type
_entity.pdbx_description
1 polymer ?
#
loop_
_entity_poly.entity_id
_entity_poly.type
_entity_poly.pdbx_seq_one_letter_code
_entity_poly.pdbx_strand_id
1 'polypeptide(L)'
;MAEDRRQAKQAVLDRVNTALVLAGLNDTVWSIRDCDSTLFVLMYKKLVGKLPGIVTSPSSAEEHASNFSIVLEAIKADEHVASVAETKGLSAQALAEGDLQSLHDFAGIFETRRPLSAPAGKAASSRLASEIQSEIAALQARIRAREPDAEAAARLARTLTGDEFGARAASAYTALVKHSIAGVRRAEALEVQRGMAADRNARRDMKIEALRAQRMGVETSRQQAARDARRSSKEELGYRALYAHALTLEKERLLLAAATSEEVRRKLLHGRRTRQAALEHFETTQRELLADQLATEAAERSFRTRVQAAMGGRLEASARDQTKATLAHLHAQLELHERNDYGVPPQPWV
;
A
#
# COMPACT_ATOMS: atom_id res chain seq x y z
N MET A 1 -30.46 -7.47 -33.33
CA MET A 1 -29.25 -7.80 -32.52
C MET A 1 -28.25 -6.64 -32.40
N ALA A 2 -27.72 -6.08 -33.50
CA ALA A 2 -26.73 -4.98 -33.40
C ALA A 2 -27.38 -3.61 -33.05
N GLU A 3 -28.59 -3.34 -33.55
CA GLU A 3 -29.36 -2.13 -33.23
C GLU A 3 -29.86 -2.14 -31.78
N ASP A 4 -30.41 -3.25 -31.30
CA ASP A 4 -30.88 -3.40 -29.91
C ASP A 4 -29.75 -3.14 -28.92
N ARG A 5 -28.53 -3.61 -29.22
CA ARG A 5 -27.36 -3.36 -28.38
C ARG A 5 -26.93 -1.89 -28.41
N ARG A 6 -27.07 -1.19 -29.55
CA ARG A 6 -26.77 0.26 -29.62
C ARG A 6 -27.80 1.07 -28.84
N GLN A 7 -29.08 0.72 -28.94
CA GLN A 7 -30.15 1.37 -28.18
C GLN A 7 -29.98 1.15 -26.67
N ALA A 8 -29.66 -0.07 -26.24
CA ALA A 8 -29.38 -0.36 -24.83
C ALA A 8 -28.18 0.45 -24.30
N LYS A 9 -27.12 0.57 -25.10
CA LYS A 9 -25.96 1.40 -24.74
C LYS A 9 -26.31 2.88 -24.59
N GLN A 10 -27.13 3.41 -25.50
CA GLN A 10 -27.56 4.81 -25.43
C GLN A 10 -28.43 5.05 -24.19
N ALA A 11 -29.37 4.14 -23.89
CA ALA A 11 -30.22 4.24 -22.71
C ALA A 11 -29.40 4.28 -21.40
N VAL A 12 -28.33 3.48 -21.30
CA VAL A 12 -27.40 3.53 -20.15
C VAL A 12 -26.72 4.90 -20.05
N LEU A 13 -26.18 5.41 -21.15
CA LEU A 13 -25.49 6.71 -21.18
C LEU A 13 -26.42 7.86 -20.81
N ASP A 14 -27.64 7.87 -21.36
CA ASP A 14 -28.64 8.90 -21.06
C ASP A 14 -28.99 8.90 -19.57
N ARG A 15 -29.10 7.70 -18.97
CA ARG A 15 -29.39 7.54 -17.55
C ARG A 15 -28.24 7.97 -16.65
N VAL A 16 -27.01 7.56 -16.97
CA VAL A 16 -25.80 7.97 -16.24
C VAL A 16 -25.61 9.48 -16.31
N ASN A 17 -25.79 10.09 -17.48
CA ASN A 17 -25.68 11.53 -17.66
C ASN A 17 -26.77 12.28 -16.88
N THR A 18 -27.99 11.74 -16.82
CA THR A 18 -29.06 12.29 -15.99
C THR A 18 -28.69 12.26 -14.50
N ALA A 19 -28.16 11.13 -14.03
CA ALA A 19 -27.70 10.98 -12.64
C ALA A 19 -26.54 11.95 -12.30
N LEU A 20 -25.59 12.17 -13.21
CA LEU A 20 -24.49 13.12 -13.01
C LEU A 20 -24.98 14.57 -12.86
N VAL A 21 -25.90 14.98 -13.73
CA VAL A 21 -26.53 16.32 -13.66
C VAL A 21 -27.28 16.49 -12.34
N LEU A 22 -28.02 15.47 -11.91
CA LEU A 22 -28.74 15.48 -10.64
C LEU A 22 -27.78 15.52 -9.44
N ALA A 23 -26.62 14.87 -9.52
CA ALA A 23 -25.57 14.96 -8.52
C ALA A 23 -24.79 16.30 -8.53
N GLY A 24 -25.10 17.21 -9.46
CA GLY A 24 -24.42 18.50 -9.61
C GLY A 24 -23.02 18.38 -10.22
N LEU A 25 -22.74 17.28 -10.93
CA LEU A 25 -21.54 17.09 -11.74
C LEU A 25 -21.89 17.51 -13.18
N ASN A 26 -21.33 18.63 -13.64
CA ASN A 26 -21.51 19.13 -15.01
C ASN A 26 -20.56 18.41 -15.97
N ASP A 27 -20.58 17.07 -15.96
CA ASP A 27 -19.78 16.24 -16.85
C ASP A 27 -20.69 15.35 -17.71
N THR A 28 -20.20 14.96 -18.87
CA THR A 28 -20.94 14.16 -19.86
C THR A 28 -20.12 12.96 -20.27
N VAL A 29 -20.68 11.78 -20.04
CA VAL A 29 -20.09 10.50 -20.42
C VAL A 29 -20.51 10.15 -21.83
N TRP A 30 -19.53 9.94 -22.70
CA TRP A 30 -19.73 9.65 -24.13
C TRP A 30 -19.57 8.16 -24.46
N SER A 31 -18.98 7.38 -23.55
CA SER A 31 -18.68 5.97 -23.74
C SER A 31 -18.94 5.18 -22.46
N ILE A 32 -19.48 3.97 -22.61
CA ILE A 32 -19.71 3.04 -21.48
C ILE A 32 -18.40 2.64 -20.80
N ARG A 33 -17.27 2.70 -21.50
CA ARG A 33 -15.96 2.46 -20.89
C ARG A 33 -15.61 3.50 -19.83
N ASP A 34 -16.21 4.68 -19.92
CA ASP A 34 -16.00 5.77 -18.97
C ASP A 34 -16.99 5.67 -17.79
N CYS A 35 -17.91 4.71 -17.82
CA CYS A 35 -18.80 4.37 -16.70
C CYS A 35 -18.10 3.41 -15.71
N ASP A 36 -16.93 3.81 -15.23
CA ASP A 36 -16.10 3.00 -14.34
C ASP A 36 -16.42 3.26 -12.85
N SER A 37 -15.78 2.52 -11.96
CA SER A 37 -16.02 2.70 -10.51
C SER A 37 -15.69 4.10 -10.02
N THR A 38 -14.75 4.82 -10.67
CA THR A 38 -14.32 6.14 -10.20
C THR A 38 -15.42 7.20 -10.38
N LEU A 39 -16.17 7.13 -11.50
CA LEU A 39 -17.32 7.98 -11.75
C LEU A 39 -18.40 7.84 -10.67
N PHE A 40 -18.79 6.60 -10.34
CA PHE A 40 -19.83 6.35 -9.34
C PHE A 40 -19.38 6.70 -7.92
N VAL A 41 -18.10 6.51 -7.60
CA VAL A 41 -17.51 6.99 -6.34
C VAL A 41 -17.59 8.52 -6.24
N LEU A 42 -17.28 9.24 -7.33
CA LEU A 42 -17.38 10.70 -7.36
C LEU A 42 -18.82 11.17 -7.17
N MET A 43 -19.75 10.49 -7.82
CA MET A 43 -21.19 10.77 -7.69
C MET A 43 -21.67 10.54 -6.25
N TYR A 44 -21.33 9.40 -5.65
CA TYR A 44 -21.62 9.14 -4.23
C TYR A 44 -21.00 10.20 -3.32
N LYS A 45 -19.75 10.59 -3.56
CA LYS A 45 -19.04 11.59 -2.76
C LYS A 45 -19.70 12.96 -2.78
N LYS A 46 -20.37 13.32 -3.89
CA LYS A 46 -21.12 14.57 -4.02
C LYS A 46 -22.48 14.51 -3.35
N LEU A 47 -23.14 13.36 -3.41
CA LEU A 47 -24.49 13.19 -2.89
C LEU A 47 -24.52 12.92 -1.37
N VAL A 48 -23.55 12.16 -0.86
CA VAL A 48 -23.57 11.65 0.53
C VAL A 48 -22.36 12.12 1.32
N GLY A 49 -21.15 11.91 0.80
CA GLY A 49 -19.91 12.30 1.49
C GLY A 49 -18.74 11.35 1.28
N LYS A 50 -17.72 11.43 2.12
CA LYS A 50 -16.48 10.64 1.93
C LYS A 50 -16.70 9.15 2.22
N LEU A 51 -16.15 8.31 1.35
CA LEU A 51 -16.07 6.86 1.53
C LEU A 51 -14.62 6.45 1.88
N PRO A 52 -14.38 5.77 3.02
CA PRO A 52 -13.07 5.22 3.34
C PRO A 52 -12.79 3.92 2.55
N GLY A 53 -11.51 3.58 2.35
CA GLY A 53 -11.10 2.29 1.77
C GLY A 53 -11.14 2.19 0.25
N ILE A 54 -11.48 3.26 -0.46
CA ILE A 54 -11.50 3.29 -1.94
C ILE A 54 -10.08 3.34 -2.51
N VAL A 55 -9.84 2.52 -3.54
CA VAL A 55 -8.66 2.62 -4.40
C VAL A 55 -8.83 3.81 -5.34
N THR A 56 -8.00 4.85 -5.17
CA THR A 56 -8.14 6.15 -5.87
C THR A 56 -7.79 6.11 -7.35
N SER A 57 -7.04 5.11 -7.80
CA SER A 57 -6.63 4.93 -9.19
C SER A 57 -6.67 3.45 -9.54
N PRO A 58 -7.88 2.86 -9.67
CA PRO A 58 -8.02 1.45 -10.01
C PRO A 58 -7.47 1.19 -11.42
N SER A 59 -6.65 0.15 -11.53
CA SER A 59 -5.96 -0.27 -12.74
C SER A 59 -6.37 -1.69 -13.18
N SER A 60 -6.97 -2.46 -12.27
CA SER A 60 -7.46 -3.81 -12.52
C SER A 60 -8.98 -3.92 -12.34
N ALA A 61 -9.60 -4.89 -13.01
CA ALA A 61 -11.03 -5.17 -12.83
C ALA A 61 -11.38 -5.57 -11.38
N GLU A 62 -10.45 -6.20 -10.67
CA GLU A 62 -10.60 -6.55 -9.26
C GLU A 62 -10.64 -5.31 -8.36
N GLU A 63 -9.80 -4.30 -8.63
CA GLU A 63 -9.82 -3.02 -7.92
C GLU A 63 -11.10 -2.23 -8.18
N HIS A 64 -11.60 -2.25 -9.43
CA HIS A 64 -12.89 -1.68 -9.76
C HIS A 64 -14.04 -2.41 -9.05
N ALA A 65 -14.02 -3.74 -9.00
CA ALA A 65 -15.02 -4.54 -8.29
C ALA A 65 -14.99 -4.26 -6.78
N SER A 66 -13.80 -4.13 -6.19
CA SER A 66 -13.64 -3.74 -4.77
C SER A 66 -14.27 -2.37 -4.50
N ASN A 67 -14.00 -1.38 -5.36
CA ASN A 67 -14.59 -0.05 -5.25
C ASN A 67 -16.12 -0.09 -5.37
N PHE A 68 -16.69 -0.85 -6.32
CA PHE A 68 -18.13 -1.03 -6.44
C PHE A 68 -18.74 -1.72 -5.21
N SER A 69 -18.06 -2.72 -4.63
CA SER A 69 -18.51 -3.38 -3.41
C SER A 69 -18.62 -2.39 -2.25
N ILE A 70 -17.62 -1.53 -2.07
CA ILE A 70 -17.61 -0.50 -1.02
C ILE A 70 -18.76 0.50 -1.23
N VAL A 71 -18.99 0.95 -2.47
CA VAL A 71 -20.10 1.87 -2.78
C VAL A 71 -21.45 1.19 -2.53
N LEU A 72 -21.62 -0.07 -2.94
CA LEU A 72 -22.86 -0.82 -2.72
C LEU A 72 -23.14 -1.06 -1.24
N GLU A 73 -22.12 -1.41 -0.44
CA GLU A 73 -22.26 -1.55 1.01
C GLU A 73 -22.62 -0.22 1.67
N ALA A 74 -22.02 0.88 1.22
CA ALA A 74 -22.33 2.20 1.74
C ALA A 74 -23.75 2.65 1.38
N ILE A 75 -24.22 2.37 0.15
CA ILE A 75 -25.60 2.60 -0.27
C ILE A 75 -26.58 1.76 0.57
N LYS A 76 -26.24 0.50 0.88
CA LYS A 76 -27.08 -0.37 1.72
C LYS A 76 -27.14 0.09 3.17
N ALA A 77 -26.04 0.63 3.69
CA ALA A 77 -25.96 1.16 5.05
C ALA A 77 -26.68 2.50 5.19
N ASP A 78 -26.82 3.25 4.09
CA ASP A 78 -27.48 4.53 4.08
C ASP A 78 -28.97 4.36 3.69
N GLU A 79 -29.85 4.26 4.70
CA GLU A 79 -31.32 4.16 4.54
C GLU A 79 -31.93 5.29 3.70
N HIS A 80 -31.17 6.36 3.51
CA HIS A 80 -31.53 7.51 2.73
C HIS A 80 -31.29 7.32 1.22
N VAL A 81 -30.32 6.50 0.79
CA VAL A 81 -29.87 6.43 -0.61
C VAL A 81 -30.66 5.42 -1.45
N ALA A 82 -31.06 4.28 -0.88
CA ALA A 82 -31.86 3.30 -1.60
C ALA A 82 -32.72 2.48 -0.64
N SER A 83 -33.90 2.07 -1.09
CA SER A 83 -34.61 0.97 -0.42
C SER A 83 -33.79 -0.33 -0.60
N VAL A 84 -33.72 -1.19 0.41
CA VAL A 84 -32.99 -2.49 0.35
C VAL A 84 -33.46 -3.37 -0.83
N ALA A 85 -34.64 -3.09 -1.41
CA ALA A 85 -35.16 -3.74 -2.60
C ALA A 85 -34.44 -3.34 -3.90
N GLU A 86 -33.96 -2.10 -4.03
CA GLU A 86 -33.29 -1.59 -5.24
C GLU A 86 -31.83 -2.07 -5.38
N THR A 87 -31.23 -2.55 -4.30
CA THR A 87 -29.86 -3.10 -4.30
C THR A 87 -29.81 -4.63 -4.36
N LYS A 88 -30.97 -5.31 -4.34
CA LYS A 88 -31.07 -6.78 -4.45
C LYS A 88 -30.92 -7.20 -5.91
N GLY A 89 -29.73 -7.66 -6.28
CA GLY A 89 -29.44 -8.24 -7.60
C GLY A 89 -28.19 -7.67 -8.27
N LEU A 90 -27.64 -6.57 -7.77
CA LEU A 90 -26.42 -5.97 -8.30
C LEU A 90 -25.17 -6.71 -7.79
N SER A 91 -24.38 -7.23 -8.73
CA SER A 91 -23.06 -7.81 -8.47
C SER A 91 -21.97 -6.79 -8.76
N ALA A 92 -21.05 -6.60 -7.82
CA ALA A 92 -19.89 -5.72 -8.00
C ALA A 92 -18.98 -6.18 -9.16
N GLN A 93 -18.94 -7.49 -9.44
CA GLN A 93 -18.20 -8.05 -10.58
C GLN A 93 -18.88 -7.73 -11.91
N ALA A 94 -20.21 -7.82 -11.99
CA ALA A 94 -20.95 -7.47 -13.20
C ALA A 94 -20.83 -5.97 -13.54
N LEU A 95 -20.77 -5.11 -12.52
CA LEU A 95 -20.49 -3.68 -12.70
C LEU A 95 -19.05 -3.43 -13.19
N ALA A 96 -18.06 -4.14 -12.65
CA ALA A 96 -16.67 -4.03 -13.08
C ALA A 96 -16.45 -4.54 -14.52
N GLU A 97 -17.21 -5.53 -14.96
CA GLU A 97 -17.21 -6.03 -16.33
C GLU A 97 -17.97 -5.13 -17.32
N GLY A 98 -18.69 -4.12 -16.83
CA GLY A 98 -19.44 -3.17 -17.64
C GLY A 98 -20.74 -3.74 -18.21
N ASP A 99 -21.40 -4.64 -17.47
CA ASP A 99 -22.71 -5.14 -17.85
C ASP A 99 -23.73 -3.99 -17.94
N LEU A 100 -24.42 -3.91 -19.08
CA LEU A 100 -25.28 -2.77 -19.43
C LEU A 100 -26.48 -2.67 -18.50
N GLN A 101 -27.08 -3.82 -18.16
CA GLN A 101 -28.26 -3.85 -17.29
C GLN A 101 -27.88 -3.45 -15.87
N SER A 102 -26.78 -4.02 -15.35
CA SER A 102 -26.26 -3.67 -14.03
C SER A 102 -25.91 -2.19 -13.91
N LEU A 103 -25.26 -1.59 -14.92
CA LEU A 103 -24.92 -0.16 -14.92
C LEU A 103 -26.15 0.74 -15.00
N HIS A 104 -27.14 0.37 -15.81
CA HIS A 104 -28.39 1.10 -15.92
C HIS A 104 -29.15 1.14 -14.59
N ASP A 105 -29.28 -0.02 -13.95
CA ASP A 105 -30.02 -0.15 -12.70
C ASP A 105 -29.27 0.54 -11.55
N PHE A 106 -27.94 0.46 -11.53
CA PHE A 106 -27.10 1.15 -10.56
C PHE A 106 -27.16 2.69 -10.71
N ALA A 107 -27.17 3.21 -11.95
CA ALA A 107 -27.36 4.64 -12.20
C ALA A 107 -28.73 5.14 -11.73
N GLY A 108 -29.77 4.32 -11.87
CA GLY A 108 -31.13 4.64 -11.41
C GLY A 108 -31.22 4.93 -9.92
N ILE A 109 -30.37 4.31 -9.09
CA ILE A 109 -30.32 4.57 -7.64
C ILE A 109 -29.98 6.05 -7.36
N PHE A 110 -29.11 6.64 -8.16
CA PHE A 110 -28.64 8.01 -7.96
C PHE A 110 -29.59 9.09 -8.51
N GLU A 111 -30.52 8.72 -9.40
CA GLU A 111 -31.51 9.66 -9.94
C GLU A 111 -32.53 10.14 -8.91
N THR A 112 -32.76 9.36 -7.86
CA THR A 112 -33.77 9.67 -6.83
C THR A 112 -33.34 10.77 -5.87
N ARG A 113 -32.10 11.29 -5.97
CA ARG A 113 -31.55 12.29 -5.03
C ARG A 113 -31.16 13.62 -5.66
N ARG A 114 -31.37 14.68 -4.86
CA ARG A 114 -30.81 16.02 -5.07
C ARG A 114 -29.48 16.16 -4.34
N PRO A 115 -28.56 17.00 -4.85
CA PRO A 115 -27.27 17.21 -4.24
C PRO A 115 -27.42 17.99 -2.93
N LEU A 116 -26.66 17.59 -1.90
CA LEU A 116 -26.42 18.42 -0.73
C LEU A 116 -25.61 19.65 -1.19
N SER A 117 -26.32 20.76 -1.38
CA SER A 117 -25.82 22.09 -1.73
C SER A 117 -25.52 22.35 -3.23
N ALA A 118 -26.33 23.21 -3.84
CA ALA A 118 -25.88 24.11 -4.92
C ALA A 118 -26.61 25.48 -4.81
N PRO A 119 -25.93 26.60 -5.09
CA PRO A 119 -26.38 27.96 -4.79
C PRO A 119 -27.42 28.51 -5.80
N ALA A 120 -28.19 29.48 -5.32
CA ALA A 120 -29.40 30.08 -5.92
C ALA A 120 -29.20 30.86 -7.24
N GLY A 121 -28.65 30.24 -8.28
CA GLY A 121 -28.38 30.92 -9.58
C GLY A 121 -29.61 31.11 -10.47
N LYS A 122 -30.53 30.13 -10.54
CA LYS A 122 -31.64 30.16 -11.52
C LYS A 122 -32.85 31.00 -11.10
N ALA A 123 -33.02 31.29 -9.80
CA ALA A 123 -34.13 32.11 -9.31
C ALA A 123 -33.89 33.62 -9.49
N ALA A 124 -32.64 34.07 -9.60
CA ALA A 124 -32.29 35.48 -9.75
C ALA A 124 -32.58 36.01 -11.17
N SER A 125 -32.34 35.20 -12.20
CA SER A 125 -32.52 35.62 -13.61
C SER A 125 -33.99 35.83 -13.99
N SER A 126 -34.91 35.08 -13.40
CA SER A 126 -36.36 35.22 -13.64
C SER A 126 -36.94 36.48 -13.02
N ARG A 127 -36.43 36.93 -11.86
CA ARG A 127 -36.93 38.12 -11.15
C ARG A 127 -36.49 39.41 -11.85
N LEU A 128 -35.23 39.46 -12.30
CA LEU A 128 -34.70 40.57 -13.10
C LEU A 128 -35.46 40.76 -14.42
N ALA A 129 -35.85 39.68 -15.09
CA ALA A 129 -36.65 39.75 -16.32
C ALA A 129 -38.06 40.34 -16.08
N SER A 130 -38.71 39.98 -14.97
CA SER A 130 -40.03 40.53 -14.61
C SER A 130 -39.98 41.99 -14.17
N GLU A 131 -38.91 42.42 -13.49
CA GLU A 131 -38.72 43.82 -13.08
C GLU A 131 -38.55 44.74 -14.30
N ILE A 132 -37.71 44.34 -15.26
CA ILE A 132 -37.49 45.11 -16.50
C ILE A 132 -38.79 45.25 -17.31
N GLN A 133 -39.61 44.19 -17.41
CA GLN A 133 -40.89 44.26 -18.11
C GLN A 133 -41.89 45.20 -17.41
N SER A 134 -41.88 45.25 -16.08
CA SER A 134 -42.74 46.14 -15.30
C SER A 134 -42.35 47.62 -15.44
N GLU A 135 -41.05 47.93 -15.53
CA GLU A 135 -40.55 49.29 -15.74
C GLU A 135 -40.85 49.80 -17.16
N ILE A 136 -40.73 48.94 -18.18
CA ILE A 136 -41.10 49.28 -19.57
C ILE A 136 -42.60 49.61 -19.66
N ALA A 137 -43.45 48.81 -19.01
CA ALA A 137 -44.90 49.07 -18.97
C ALA A 137 -45.24 50.40 -18.26
N ALA A 138 -44.54 50.70 -17.15
CA ALA A 138 -44.72 51.95 -16.42
C ALA A 138 -44.26 53.19 -17.23
N LEU A 139 -43.16 53.08 -17.98
CA LEU A 139 -42.68 54.14 -18.86
C LEU A 139 -43.64 54.39 -20.03
N GLN A 140 -44.20 53.33 -20.63
CA GLN A 140 -45.20 53.46 -21.70
C GLN A 140 -46.50 54.12 -21.20
N ALA A 141 -46.94 53.82 -19.97
CA ALA A 141 -48.10 54.48 -19.35
C ALA A 141 -47.85 55.98 -19.08
N ARG A 142 -46.63 56.35 -18.65
CA ARG A 142 -46.23 57.76 -18.44
C ARG A 142 -46.17 58.56 -19.74
N ILE A 143 -45.77 57.95 -20.85
CA ILE A 143 -45.75 58.61 -22.17
C ILE A 143 -47.18 58.89 -22.65
N ARG A 144 -48.10 57.91 -22.54
CA ARG A 144 -49.52 58.08 -22.90
C ARG A 144 -50.22 59.14 -22.04
N ALA A 145 -49.85 59.25 -20.76
CA ALA A 145 -50.39 60.27 -19.86
C ALA A 145 -49.89 61.71 -20.16
N ARG A 146 -48.86 61.88 -21.00
CA ARG A 146 -48.32 63.19 -21.43
C ARG A 146 -48.89 63.71 -22.76
N GLU A 147 -49.54 62.85 -23.55
CA GLU A 147 -50.25 63.25 -24.78
C GLU A 147 -51.47 64.19 -24.56
N PRO A 148 -52.25 64.16 -23.46
CA PRO A 148 -53.41 65.05 -23.30
C PRO A 148 -53.02 66.54 -23.15
N ASP A 149 -51.78 66.86 -22.77
CA ASP A 149 -51.28 68.24 -22.72
C ASP A 149 -51.07 68.82 -24.12
N ALA A 150 -50.72 67.99 -25.11
CA ALA A 150 -50.57 68.42 -26.51
C ALA A 150 -51.93 68.68 -27.17
N GLU A 151 -52.94 67.84 -26.89
CA GLU A 151 -54.30 68.07 -27.36
C GLU A 151 -55.00 69.24 -26.65
N ALA A 152 -54.79 69.41 -25.34
CA ALA A 152 -55.30 70.56 -24.59
C ALA A 152 -54.65 71.87 -25.05
N ALA A 153 -53.34 71.88 -25.32
CA ALA A 153 -52.64 73.00 -25.92
C ALA A 153 -53.14 73.31 -27.35
N ALA A 154 -53.46 72.28 -28.15
CA ALA A 154 -54.04 72.44 -29.48
C ALA A 154 -55.51 72.92 -29.47
N ARG A 155 -56.26 72.69 -28.38
CA ARG A 155 -57.61 73.25 -28.16
C ARG A 155 -57.54 74.71 -27.72
N LEU A 156 -56.63 75.05 -26.80
CA LEU A 156 -56.37 76.44 -26.38
C LEU A 156 -55.81 77.31 -27.52
N ALA A 157 -54.98 76.75 -28.39
CA ALA A 157 -54.49 77.45 -29.58
C ALA A 157 -55.63 77.79 -30.57
N ARG A 158 -56.66 76.93 -30.67
CA ARG A 158 -57.83 77.16 -31.53
C ARG A 158 -58.80 78.21 -30.97
N THR A 159 -58.85 78.41 -29.65
CA THR A 159 -59.68 79.47 -29.04
C THR A 159 -59.06 80.86 -29.11
N LEU A 160 -57.79 80.98 -29.50
CA LEU A 160 -57.03 82.24 -29.55
C LEU A 160 -56.82 82.80 -30.97
N THR A 161 -57.39 82.19 -32.01
CA THR A 161 -57.24 82.61 -33.42
C THR A 161 -58.16 83.77 -33.83
N GLY A 162 -58.40 84.72 -32.93
CA GLY A 162 -59.18 85.94 -33.21
C GLY A 162 -58.34 87.21 -33.33
N ASP A 163 -57.28 87.38 -32.52
CA ASP A 163 -56.56 88.64 -32.39
C ASP A 163 -55.04 88.45 -32.39
N GLU A 164 -54.30 89.42 -32.94
CA GLU A 164 -52.82 89.42 -33.09
C GLU A 164 -52.03 89.16 -31.78
N PHE A 165 -52.67 89.36 -30.63
CA PHE A 165 -52.14 89.01 -29.31
C PHE A 165 -52.01 87.50 -29.08
N GLY A 166 -52.91 86.68 -29.64
CA GLY A 166 -52.90 85.22 -29.50
C GLY A 166 -51.71 84.56 -30.21
N ALA A 167 -51.29 85.10 -31.36
CA ALA A 167 -50.15 84.59 -32.12
C ALA A 167 -48.81 84.81 -31.38
N ARG A 168 -48.64 85.98 -30.72
CA ARG A 168 -47.44 86.27 -29.91
C ARG A 168 -47.39 85.38 -28.66
N ALA A 169 -48.52 85.21 -27.97
CA ALA A 169 -48.63 84.33 -26.82
C ALA A 169 -48.36 82.85 -27.17
N ALA A 170 -48.87 82.38 -28.31
CA ALA A 170 -48.57 81.04 -28.82
C ALA A 170 -47.07 80.87 -29.16
N SER A 171 -46.44 81.88 -29.78
CA SER A 171 -45.01 81.83 -30.08
C SER A 171 -44.14 81.78 -28.81
N ALA A 172 -44.48 82.57 -27.78
CA ALA A 172 -43.76 82.59 -26.50
C ALA A 172 -43.91 81.26 -25.76
N TYR A 173 -45.12 80.67 -25.79
CA TYR A 173 -45.37 79.35 -25.21
C TYR A 173 -44.57 78.25 -25.94
N THR A 174 -44.55 78.26 -27.28
CA THR A 174 -43.73 77.29 -28.04
C THR A 174 -42.24 77.45 -27.80
N ALA A 175 -41.74 78.67 -27.59
CA ALA A 175 -40.34 78.92 -27.23
C ALA A 175 -40.01 78.38 -25.83
N LEU A 176 -40.90 78.60 -24.85
CA LEU A 176 -40.78 78.04 -23.50
C LEU A 176 -40.79 76.51 -23.50
N VAL A 177 -41.70 75.89 -24.26
CA VAL A 177 -41.78 74.43 -24.42
C VAL A 177 -40.51 73.89 -25.10
N LYS A 178 -40.00 74.55 -26.14
CA LYS A 178 -38.73 74.17 -26.77
C LYS A 178 -37.55 74.28 -25.80
N HIS A 179 -37.51 75.31 -24.97
CA HIS A 179 -36.47 75.49 -23.96
C HIS A 179 -36.55 74.43 -22.85
N SER A 180 -37.75 74.10 -22.37
CA SER A 180 -37.94 73.04 -21.37
C SER A 180 -37.56 71.67 -21.92
N ILE A 181 -37.94 71.35 -23.17
CA ILE A 181 -37.52 70.13 -23.87
C ILE A 181 -36.00 70.08 -24.03
N ALA A 182 -35.36 71.18 -24.40
CA ALA A 182 -33.89 71.23 -24.52
C ALA A 182 -33.19 71.06 -23.16
N GLY A 183 -33.77 71.59 -22.08
CA GLY A 183 -33.29 71.39 -20.71
C GLY A 183 -33.37 69.92 -20.28
N VAL A 184 -34.49 69.25 -20.54
CA VAL A 184 -34.70 67.82 -20.26
C VAL A 184 -33.70 66.97 -21.05
N ARG A 185 -33.52 67.22 -22.35
CA ARG A 185 -32.53 66.49 -23.18
C ARG A 185 -31.09 66.63 -22.68
N ARG A 186 -30.71 67.81 -22.17
CA ARG A 186 -29.38 68.02 -21.57
C ARG A 186 -29.23 67.27 -20.25
N ALA A 187 -30.28 67.23 -19.42
CA ALA A 187 -30.29 66.46 -18.17
C ALA A 187 -30.16 64.95 -18.44
N GLU A 188 -30.94 64.42 -19.39
CA GLU A 188 -30.86 63.03 -19.83
C GLU A 188 -29.46 62.68 -20.38
N ALA A 189 -28.86 63.56 -21.20
CA ALA A 189 -27.51 63.34 -21.72
C ALA A 189 -26.45 63.30 -20.60
N LEU A 190 -26.59 64.13 -19.56
CA LEU A 190 -25.70 64.10 -18.40
C LEU A 190 -25.89 62.83 -17.56
N GLU A 191 -27.12 62.35 -17.39
CA GLU A 191 -27.39 61.08 -16.72
C GLU A 191 -26.81 59.89 -17.47
N VAL A 192 -26.95 59.85 -18.80
CA VAL A 192 -26.33 58.82 -19.66
C VAL A 192 -24.81 58.85 -19.53
N GLN A 193 -24.18 60.04 -19.54
CA GLN A 193 -22.74 60.16 -19.35
C GLN A 193 -22.27 59.71 -17.96
N ARG A 194 -23.05 60.01 -16.91
CA ARG A 194 -22.79 59.53 -15.55
C ARG A 194 -22.91 58.00 -15.46
N GLY A 195 -23.93 57.41 -16.08
CA GLY A 195 -24.09 55.96 -16.19
C GLY A 195 -22.90 55.30 -16.89
N MET A 196 -22.49 55.83 -18.05
CA MET A 196 -21.32 55.31 -18.79
C MET A 196 -19.99 55.46 -18.03
N ALA A 197 -19.86 56.45 -17.15
CA ALA A 197 -18.70 56.59 -16.28
C ALA A 197 -18.73 55.56 -15.13
N ALA A 198 -19.90 55.35 -14.52
CA ALA A 198 -20.11 54.34 -13.48
C ALA A 198 -19.82 52.93 -14.01
N ASP A 199 -20.32 52.58 -15.20
CA ASP A 199 -20.07 51.28 -15.84
C ASP A 199 -18.59 51.04 -16.12
N ARG A 200 -17.86 52.07 -16.58
CA ARG A 200 -16.42 51.98 -16.81
C ARG A 200 -15.65 51.77 -15.52
N ASN A 201 -16.05 52.40 -14.42
CA ASN A 201 -15.44 52.22 -13.12
C ASN A 201 -15.73 50.82 -12.57
N ALA A 202 -16.98 50.36 -12.63
CA ALA A 202 -17.36 49.01 -12.21
C ALA A 202 -16.56 47.93 -12.95
N ARG A 203 -16.36 48.06 -14.28
CA ARG A 203 -15.51 47.14 -15.05
C ARG A 203 -14.04 47.17 -14.62
N ARG A 204 -13.52 48.34 -14.25
CA ARG A 204 -12.14 48.47 -13.74
C ARG A 204 -12.01 47.82 -12.36
N ASP A 205 -12.98 48.03 -11.49
CA ASP A 205 -13.00 47.46 -10.14
C ASP A 205 -13.09 45.94 -10.20
N MET A 206 -13.97 45.38 -11.04
CA MET A 206 -14.04 43.93 -11.29
C MET A 206 -12.69 43.37 -11.78
N LYS A 207 -11.98 44.09 -12.66
CA LYS A 207 -10.66 43.67 -13.14
C LYS A 207 -9.61 43.71 -12.02
N ILE A 208 -9.65 44.72 -11.16
CA ILE A 208 -8.75 44.84 -10.01
C ILE A 208 -9.03 43.72 -9.00
N GLU A 209 -10.29 43.43 -8.71
CA GLU A 209 -10.71 42.34 -7.83
C GLU A 209 -10.30 40.98 -8.38
N ALA A 210 -10.49 40.73 -9.67
CA ALA A 210 -10.04 39.50 -10.33
C ALA A 210 -8.51 39.32 -10.22
N LEU A 211 -7.73 40.39 -10.44
CA LEU A 211 -6.27 40.35 -10.27
C LEU A 211 -5.85 40.13 -8.82
N ARG A 212 -6.56 40.73 -7.85
CA ARG A 212 -6.32 40.48 -6.42
C ARG A 212 -6.63 39.03 -6.06
N ALA A 213 -7.77 38.49 -6.50
CA ALA A 213 -8.14 37.10 -6.27
C ALA A 213 -7.11 36.14 -6.87
N GLN A 214 -6.63 36.41 -8.08
CA GLN A 214 -5.57 35.62 -8.72
C GLN A 214 -4.26 35.66 -7.92
N ARG A 215 -3.83 36.84 -7.45
CA ARG A 215 -2.63 36.98 -6.61
C ARG A 215 -2.76 36.21 -5.30
N MET A 216 -3.88 36.34 -4.61
CA MET A 216 -4.16 35.58 -3.38
C MET A 216 -4.18 34.07 -3.63
N GLY A 217 -4.72 33.62 -4.77
CA GLY A 217 -4.67 32.22 -5.18
C GLY A 217 -3.24 31.70 -5.38
N VAL A 218 -2.37 32.50 -6.00
CA VAL A 218 -0.94 32.16 -6.17
C VAL A 218 -0.19 32.16 -4.83
N GLU A 219 -0.50 33.09 -3.93
CA GLU A 219 0.14 33.13 -2.61
C GLU A 219 -0.27 31.94 -1.74
N THR A 220 -1.56 31.58 -1.74
CA THR A 220 -2.05 30.42 -0.99
C THR A 220 -1.49 29.11 -1.55
N SER A 221 -1.39 28.95 -2.87
CA SER A 221 -0.75 27.77 -3.48
C SER A 221 0.74 27.68 -3.16
N ARG A 222 1.47 28.81 -3.18
CA ARG A 222 2.88 28.87 -2.72
C ARG A 222 3.02 28.47 -1.25
N GLN A 223 2.13 28.96 -0.38
CA GLN A 223 2.15 28.60 1.04
C GLN A 223 1.85 27.12 1.27
N GLN A 224 0.91 26.53 0.51
CA GLN A 224 0.61 25.11 0.55
C GLN A 224 1.83 24.29 0.08
N ALA A 225 2.39 24.61 -1.08
CA ALA A 225 3.60 23.95 -1.59
C ALA A 225 4.77 24.01 -0.59
N ALA A 226 4.98 25.16 0.07
CA ALA A 226 6.00 25.29 1.11
C ALA A 226 5.71 24.43 2.36
N ARG A 227 4.44 24.27 2.75
CA ARG A 227 4.04 23.39 3.86
C ARG A 227 4.24 21.91 3.50
N ASP A 228 3.90 21.53 2.28
CA ASP A 228 4.05 20.16 1.80
C ASP A 228 5.53 19.77 1.62
N ALA A 229 6.37 20.70 1.16
CA ALA A 229 7.83 20.53 1.14
C ALA A 229 8.43 20.34 2.55
N ARG A 230 7.91 21.04 3.56
CA ARG A 230 8.33 20.84 4.97
C ARG A 230 7.86 19.51 5.54
N ARG A 231 6.66 19.06 5.17
CA ARG A 231 6.11 17.76 5.60
C ARG A 231 6.90 16.60 5.00
N SER A 232 7.11 16.61 3.69
CA SER A 232 7.94 15.62 3.00
C SER A 232 9.36 15.57 3.57
N SER A 233 10.00 16.71 3.83
CA SER A 233 11.31 16.73 4.50
C SER A 233 11.30 16.11 5.91
N LYS A 234 10.24 16.30 6.69
CA LYS A 234 10.08 15.64 8.00
C LYS A 234 9.85 14.14 7.86
N GLU A 235 9.06 13.72 6.89
CA GLU A 235 8.83 12.31 6.57
C GLU A 235 10.14 11.64 6.14
N GLU A 236 10.94 12.29 5.28
CA GLU A 236 12.28 11.82 4.91
C GLU A 236 13.20 11.61 6.11
N LEU A 237 13.20 12.56 7.07
CA LEU A 237 13.95 12.40 8.32
C LEU A 237 13.42 11.22 9.15
N GLY A 238 12.09 11.04 9.20
CA GLY A 238 11.46 9.88 9.83
C GLY A 238 11.90 8.56 9.18
N TYR A 239 11.86 8.48 7.85
CA TYR A 239 12.34 7.31 7.12
C TYR A 239 13.81 7.04 7.37
N ARG A 240 14.68 8.06 7.36
CA ARG A 240 16.11 7.88 7.66
C ARG A 240 16.34 7.33 9.07
N ALA A 241 15.59 7.80 10.06
CA ALA A 241 15.68 7.28 11.43
C ALA A 241 15.21 5.82 11.52
N LEU A 242 14.11 5.48 10.84
CA LEU A 242 13.61 4.09 10.77
C LEU A 242 14.61 3.17 10.07
N TYR A 243 15.21 3.60 8.96
CA TYR A 243 16.25 2.84 8.26
C TYR A 243 17.50 2.65 9.12
N ALA A 244 17.94 3.68 9.84
CA ALA A 244 19.08 3.57 10.76
C ALA A 244 18.79 2.54 11.87
N HIS A 245 17.58 2.56 12.45
CA HIS A 245 17.17 1.60 13.46
C HIS A 245 17.02 0.17 12.91
N ALA A 246 16.50 0.02 11.69
CA ALA A 246 16.43 -1.28 11.02
C ALA A 246 17.84 -1.85 10.80
N LEU A 247 18.79 -1.01 10.37
CA LEU A 247 20.17 -1.41 10.14
C LEU A 247 20.89 -1.81 11.43
N THR A 248 20.63 -1.11 12.55
CA THR A 248 21.16 -1.52 13.85
C THR A 248 20.60 -2.88 14.29
N LEU A 249 19.30 -3.11 14.10
CA LEU A 249 18.68 -4.40 14.40
C LEU A 249 19.23 -5.53 13.54
N GLU A 250 19.44 -5.30 12.24
CA GLU A 250 20.06 -6.29 11.35
C GLU A 250 21.51 -6.60 11.76
N LYS A 251 22.28 -5.58 12.12
CA LYS A 251 23.63 -5.77 12.65
C LYS A 251 23.62 -6.64 13.91
N GLU A 252 22.73 -6.38 14.85
CA GLU A 252 22.59 -7.18 16.07
C GLU A 252 22.20 -8.63 15.75
N ARG A 253 21.25 -8.85 14.83
CA ARG A 253 20.88 -10.19 14.36
C ARG A 253 22.06 -10.94 13.76
N LEU A 254 22.86 -10.28 12.92
CA LEU A 254 24.05 -10.89 12.32
C LEU A 254 25.11 -11.22 13.37
N LEU A 255 25.32 -10.35 14.37
CA LEU A 255 26.25 -10.62 15.47
C LEU A 255 25.81 -11.82 16.30
N LEU A 256 24.51 -11.94 16.60
CA LEU A 256 23.96 -13.11 17.29
C LEU A 256 24.11 -14.39 16.46
N ALA A 257 23.82 -14.33 15.15
CA ALA A 257 24.02 -15.47 14.26
C ALA A 257 25.50 -15.90 14.21
N ALA A 258 26.42 -14.95 14.12
CA ALA A 258 27.85 -15.23 14.16
C ALA A 258 28.26 -15.89 15.49
N ALA A 259 27.81 -15.35 16.64
CA ALA A 259 28.09 -15.91 17.96
C ALA A 259 27.58 -17.35 18.10
N THR A 260 26.33 -17.63 17.70
CA THR A 260 25.80 -19.00 17.72
C THR A 260 26.58 -19.96 16.82
N SER A 261 26.99 -19.51 15.63
CA SER A 261 27.81 -20.31 14.72
C SER A 261 29.20 -20.63 15.31
N GLU A 262 29.81 -19.66 16.02
CA GLU A 262 31.07 -19.88 16.73
C GLU A 262 30.91 -20.88 17.87
N GLU A 263 29.84 -20.78 18.65
CA GLU A 263 29.56 -21.71 19.74
C GLU A 263 29.36 -23.13 19.21
N VAL A 264 28.62 -23.30 18.12
CA VAL A 264 28.46 -24.61 17.45
C VAL A 264 29.82 -25.14 16.99
N ARG A 265 30.64 -24.29 16.35
CA ARG A 265 32.01 -24.67 15.94
C ARG A 265 32.87 -25.09 17.12
N ARG A 266 32.81 -24.36 18.25
CA ARG A 266 33.55 -24.69 19.48
C ARG A 266 33.08 -26.02 20.07
N LYS A 267 31.77 -26.28 20.13
CA LYS A 267 31.20 -27.56 20.60
C LYS A 267 31.63 -28.72 19.70
N LEU A 268 31.62 -28.54 18.39
CA LEU A 268 32.09 -29.56 17.44
C LEU A 268 33.60 -29.85 17.60
N LEU A 269 34.42 -28.82 17.73
CA LEU A 269 35.86 -28.97 17.96
C LEU A 269 36.14 -29.65 19.31
N HIS A 270 35.44 -29.25 20.36
CA HIS A 270 35.54 -29.90 21.67
C HIS A 270 35.12 -31.37 21.58
N GLY A 271 33.98 -31.67 20.96
CA GLY A 271 33.50 -33.04 20.75
C GLY A 271 34.41 -33.90 19.85
N ARG A 272 35.18 -33.29 18.94
CA ARG A 272 36.22 -33.98 18.17
C ARG A 272 37.44 -34.30 19.04
N ARG A 273 37.89 -33.33 19.84
CA ARG A 273 39.03 -33.50 20.77
C ARG A 273 38.75 -34.57 21.81
N THR A 274 37.56 -34.57 22.41
CA THR A 274 37.17 -35.59 23.40
C THR A 274 37.12 -36.98 22.80
N ARG A 275 36.60 -37.13 21.56
CA ARG A 275 36.63 -38.39 20.82
C ARG A 275 38.04 -38.85 20.50
N GLN A 276 38.93 -37.94 20.07
CA GLN A 276 40.34 -38.27 19.83
C GLN A 276 41.03 -38.74 21.11
N ALA A 277 40.86 -38.01 22.22
CA ALA A 277 41.42 -38.41 23.51
C ALA A 277 40.88 -39.76 24.00
N ALA A 278 39.59 -40.07 23.76
CA ALA A 278 39.02 -41.36 24.10
C ALA A 278 39.59 -42.51 23.25
N LEU A 279 39.84 -42.27 21.95
CA LEU A 279 40.50 -43.25 21.08
C LEU A 279 41.95 -43.47 21.49
N GLU A 280 42.69 -42.40 21.78
CA GLU A 280 44.07 -42.48 22.29
C GLU A 280 44.12 -43.29 23.59
N HIS A 281 43.21 -43.01 24.54
CA HIS A 281 43.11 -43.78 25.78
C HIS A 281 42.79 -45.26 25.53
N PHE A 282 41.86 -45.55 24.62
CA PHE A 282 41.54 -46.93 24.26
C PHE A 282 42.74 -47.66 23.66
N GLU A 283 43.45 -47.02 22.72
CA GLU A 283 44.67 -47.58 22.13
C GLU A 283 45.77 -47.80 23.17
N THR A 284 45.97 -46.87 24.10
CA THR A 284 46.96 -47.05 25.18
C THR A 284 46.59 -48.22 26.07
N THR A 285 45.32 -48.32 26.50
CA THR A 285 44.87 -49.44 27.34
C THR A 285 44.96 -50.78 26.62
N GLN A 286 44.69 -50.83 25.31
CA GLN A 286 44.89 -52.06 24.53
C GLN A 286 46.38 -52.46 24.46
N ARG A 287 47.28 -51.49 24.26
CA ARG A 287 48.72 -51.75 24.25
C ARG A 287 49.22 -52.22 25.62
N GLU A 288 48.73 -51.63 26.70
CA GLU A 288 49.04 -52.05 28.08
C GLU A 288 48.56 -53.49 28.33
N LEU A 289 47.31 -53.81 27.97
CA LEU A 289 46.76 -55.17 28.11
C LEU A 289 47.59 -56.20 27.32
N LEU A 290 47.98 -55.89 26.08
CA LEU A 290 48.82 -56.76 25.27
C LEU A 290 50.23 -56.89 25.85
N ALA A 291 50.80 -55.82 26.40
CA ALA A 291 52.10 -55.86 27.06
C ALA A 291 52.06 -56.76 28.31
N ASP A 292 51.00 -56.65 29.12
CA ASP A 292 50.80 -57.51 30.29
C ASP A 292 50.64 -58.98 29.88
N GLN A 293 49.86 -59.28 28.84
CA GLN A 293 49.72 -60.63 28.29
C GLN A 293 51.04 -61.19 27.77
N LEU A 294 51.84 -60.39 27.07
CA LEU A 294 53.17 -60.81 26.62
C LEU A 294 54.12 -61.05 27.79
N ALA A 295 54.03 -60.23 28.85
CA ALA A 295 54.83 -60.40 30.06
C ALA A 295 54.46 -61.67 30.82
N THR A 296 53.17 -62.00 30.95
CA THR A 296 52.71 -63.26 31.57
C THR A 296 53.13 -64.46 30.74
N GLU A 297 52.97 -64.42 29.41
CA GLU A 297 53.46 -65.49 28.53
C GLU A 297 54.98 -65.67 28.62
N ALA A 298 55.75 -64.60 28.67
CA ALA A 298 57.21 -64.66 28.82
C ALA A 298 57.59 -65.28 30.18
N ALA A 299 56.89 -64.91 31.26
CA ALA A 299 57.08 -65.49 32.58
C ALA A 299 56.75 -67.01 32.58
N GLU A 300 55.64 -67.41 31.98
CA GLU A 300 55.27 -68.83 31.83
C GLU A 300 56.30 -69.61 31.00
N ARG A 301 56.74 -69.06 29.87
CA ARG A 301 57.79 -69.69 29.04
C ARG A 301 59.08 -69.86 29.85
N SER A 302 59.50 -68.82 30.59
CA SER A 302 60.68 -68.89 31.46
C SER A 302 60.55 -69.93 32.57
N PHE A 303 59.34 -70.12 33.10
CA PHE A 303 59.06 -71.14 34.09
C PHE A 303 59.14 -72.54 33.48
N ARG A 304 58.49 -72.75 32.32
CA ARG A 304 58.53 -74.03 31.58
C ARG A 304 59.96 -74.41 31.21
N THR A 305 60.78 -73.47 30.72
CA THR A 305 62.19 -73.76 30.40
C THR A 305 63.01 -74.12 31.63
N ARG A 306 62.81 -73.44 32.77
CA ARG A 306 63.46 -73.82 34.04
C ARG A 306 63.05 -75.22 34.51
N VAL A 307 61.76 -75.55 34.43
CA VAL A 307 61.25 -76.88 34.80
C VAL A 307 61.81 -77.95 33.86
N GLN A 308 61.82 -77.71 32.55
CA GLN A 308 62.43 -78.63 31.57
C GLN A 308 63.92 -78.82 31.82
N ALA A 309 64.68 -77.76 32.09
CA ALA A 309 66.10 -77.85 32.41
C ALA A 309 66.35 -78.63 33.72
N ALA A 310 65.55 -78.39 34.76
CA ALA A 310 65.64 -79.13 36.03
C ALA A 310 65.30 -80.61 35.86
N MET A 311 64.27 -80.94 35.08
CA MET A 311 63.92 -82.33 34.74
C MET A 311 65.00 -82.99 33.90
N GLY A 312 65.56 -82.30 32.90
CA GLY A 312 66.70 -82.77 32.11
C GLY A 312 67.91 -83.08 32.99
N GLY A 313 68.28 -82.18 33.89
CA GLY A 313 69.37 -82.40 34.84
C GLY A 313 69.12 -83.59 35.79
N ARG A 314 67.87 -83.81 36.23
CA ARG A 314 67.51 -85.00 37.03
C ARG A 314 67.61 -86.30 36.24
N LEU A 315 67.17 -86.31 34.99
CA LEU A 315 67.28 -87.46 34.10
C LEU A 315 68.74 -87.77 33.79
N GLU A 316 69.57 -86.76 33.52
CA GLU A 316 71.01 -86.92 33.35
C GLU A 316 71.70 -87.46 34.61
N ALA A 317 71.35 -86.94 35.79
CA ALA A 317 71.88 -87.44 37.06
C ALA A 317 71.49 -88.90 37.31
N SER A 318 70.21 -89.25 37.09
CA SER A 318 69.74 -90.64 37.20
C SER A 318 70.43 -91.57 36.20
N ALA A 319 70.64 -91.14 34.96
CA ALA A 319 71.41 -91.89 33.97
C ALA A 319 72.89 -92.05 34.38
N ARG A 320 73.50 -91.01 34.97
CA ARG A 320 74.86 -91.09 35.55
C ARG A 320 74.92 -92.06 36.73
N ASP A 321 73.91 -92.08 37.59
CA ASP A 321 73.87 -92.99 38.74
C ASP A 321 73.62 -94.44 38.30
N GLN A 322 72.78 -94.67 37.29
CA GLN A 322 72.59 -95.99 36.66
C GLN A 322 73.88 -96.48 35.97
N THR A 323 74.58 -95.61 35.24
CA THR A 323 75.88 -95.95 34.63
C THR A 323 76.95 -96.22 35.68
N LYS A 324 77.01 -95.45 36.78
CA LYS A 324 77.88 -95.77 37.92
C LYS A 324 77.52 -97.08 38.60
N ALA A 325 76.24 -97.36 38.81
CA ALA A 325 75.78 -98.59 39.45
C ALA A 325 76.10 -99.82 38.57
N THR A 326 75.92 -99.72 37.26
CA THR A 326 76.31 -100.78 36.31
C THR A 326 77.82 -100.97 36.28
N LEU A 327 78.62 -99.89 36.26
CA LEU A 327 80.09 -99.98 36.36
C LEU A 327 80.56 -100.57 37.69
N ALA A 328 79.92 -100.23 38.81
CA ALA A 328 80.23 -100.80 40.12
C ALA A 328 79.87 -102.28 40.19
N HIS A 329 78.73 -102.68 39.61
CA HIS A 329 78.35 -104.09 39.50
C HIS A 329 79.36 -104.89 38.66
N LEU A 330 79.79 -104.34 37.51
CA LEU A 330 80.83 -104.95 36.67
C LEU A 330 82.17 -105.06 37.41
N HIS A 331 82.59 -104.01 38.15
CA HIS A 331 83.78 -104.09 39.00
C HIS A 331 83.66 -105.15 40.10
N ALA A 332 82.53 -105.24 40.79
CA ALA A 332 82.33 -106.26 41.82
C ALA A 332 82.34 -107.69 41.24
N GLN A 333 81.80 -107.88 40.03
CA GLN A 333 81.93 -109.15 39.32
C GLN A 333 83.39 -109.47 38.98
N LEU A 334 84.16 -108.48 38.53
CA LEU A 334 85.60 -108.66 38.29
C LEU A 334 86.35 -108.99 39.58
N GLU A 335 86.10 -108.30 40.69
CA GLU A 335 86.72 -108.61 41.98
C GLU A 335 86.34 -110.01 42.50
N LEU A 336 85.11 -110.48 42.25
CA LEU A 336 84.69 -111.85 42.55
C LEU A 336 85.41 -112.87 41.66
N HIS A 337 85.63 -112.55 40.38
CA HIS A 337 86.46 -113.35 39.49
C HIS A 337 87.91 -113.40 39.98
N GLU A 338 88.50 -112.25 40.31
CA GLU A 338 89.86 -112.19 40.87
C GLU A 338 89.97 -112.95 42.20
N ARG A 339 89.00 -112.84 43.12
CA ARG A 339 88.99 -113.63 44.37
C ARG A 339 88.80 -115.13 44.14
N ASN A 340 88.01 -115.52 43.13
CA ASN A 340 87.91 -116.92 42.72
C ASN A 340 89.22 -117.42 42.08
N ASP A 341 89.98 -116.54 41.42
CA ASP A 341 91.31 -116.86 40.88
C ASP A 341 92.38 -116.95 42.00
N TYR A 342 92.25 -116.18 43.10
CA TYR A 342 93.10 -116.30 44.30
C TYR A 342 92.67 -117.41 45.28
N GLY A 343 91.66 -118.21 44.95
CA GLY A 343 91.31 -119.47 45.61
C GLY A 343 92.03 -120.69 45.05
N VAL A 344 92.93 -120.50 44.08
CA VAL A 344 93.80 -121.54 43.55
C VAL A 344 95.10 -121.55 44.39
N PRO A 345 95.39 -122.62 45.16
CA PRO A 345 96.66 -122.72 45.87
C PRO A 345 97.82 -122.67 44.87
N PRO A 346 98.97 -122.04 45.21
CA PRO A 346 100.09 -121.95 44.28
C PRO A 346 100.57 -123.36 43.98
N GLN A 347 100.34 -123.82 42.74
CA GLN A 347 101.17 -124.89 42.20
C GLN A 347 102.57 -124.30 41.96
N PRO A 348 103.62 -124.92 42.53
CA PRO A 348 104.98 -124.52 42.24
C PRO A 348 105.27 -124.87 40.77
N TRP A 349 105.92 -123.97 40.05
CA TRP A 349 106.70 -124.40 38.90
C TRP A 349 108.15 -124.43 39.40
N VAL A 350 108.47 -125.51 40.13
CA VAL A 350 109.69 -125.72 40.95
C VAL A 350 109.72 -124.89 42.23
#